data_AF-A0A953ZAB2-F1
#
_entry.id   AF-A0A953ZAB2-F1
#
_cell.length_a   1.000
_cell.length_b   1.000
_cell.length_c   1.000
_cell.angle_alpha   90.00
_cell.angle_beta   90.00
_cell.angle_gamma   90.00
#
_symmetry.space_group_name_H-M   'P 1'
#
loop_
_entity.id
_entity.type
_entity.pdbx_description
1 polymer ?
#
loop_
_entity_poly.entity_id
_entity_poly.type
_entity_poly.pdbx_seq_one_letter_code
_entity_poly.pdbx_strand_id
1 'polypeptide(L)'
;MTRGPYLQAASQTGITIVWNTDQAFSSALRYGKHPESLDSEVSLGAGNVHVAVLTNLQPDTKYFYEIDVDGNLVFSGDDYWFRTYPPVGGTRPFSFLAWGDSGTGDASQSAVATQMDTLVPRPEFALGIGDLVYPAGEPANYNPHYFGPYRNLIRNMVIWPAMGNHDAGTASGQPYLDAFYCPTNTGASGNPSNTELYYSFDYGNSHFVCLDSQVTYGLGAVAQSAMLQWLADDLDAANTQGARWKFVYFHHPPYTKGTHDSDTEAQLIWMRTNLNPVMEARGVDMVLTGHSHVYERTYLLKNNAILQGNAADYTKIATPDGCIYIVT
;
A
#
# COMPACT_ATOMS: atom_id res chain seq x y z
N MET A 1 19.90 9.77 13.55
CA MET A 1 18.71 9.30 12.79
C MET A 1 18.98 9.42 11.29
N THR A 2 18.67 8.37 10.53
CA THR A 2 18.87 8.34 9.07
C THR A 2 17.58 8.14 8.27
N ARG A 3 16.51 7.59 8.88
CA ARG A 3 15.18 7.40 8.28
C ARG A 3 14.10 7.36 9.35
N GLY A 4 12.90 7.86 9.02
CA GLY A 4 11.68 7.67 9.82
C GLY A 4 11.38 8.76 10.85
N PRO A 5 10.37 8.54 11.71
CA PRO A 5 9.57 7.31 11.78
C PRO A 5 8.63 7.17 10.57
N TYR A 6 8.28 5.94 10.22
CA TYR A 6 7.26 5.64 9.24
C TYR A 6 6.39 4.46 9.64
N LEU A 7 5.13 4.48 9.21
CA LEU A 7 4.11 3.52 9.59
C LEU A 7 3.88 2.47 8.50
N GLN A 8 3.71 1.22 8.90
CA GLN A 8 3.55 0.06 8.03
C GLN A 8 2.56 -0.95 8.62
N ALA A 9 1.97 -1.80 7.76
CA ALA A 9 1.17 -2.96 8.16
C ALA A 9 0.11 -2.69 9.25
N ALA A 10 -0.68 -1.61 9.12
CA ALA A 10 -1.77 -1.36 10.06
C ALA A 10 -2.91 -2.38 9.91
N SER A 11 -3.59 -2.64 11.02
CA SER A 11 -4.76 -3.50 11.11
C SER A 11 -5.72 -2.96 12.17
N GLN A 12 -6.79 -3.71 12.44
CA GLN A 12 -7.72 -3.43 13.52
C GLN A 12 -7.04 -3.41 14.90
N THR A 13 -5.98 -4.19 15.10
CA THR A 13 -5.42 -4.44 16.43
C THR A 13 -3.91 -4.31 16.49
N GLY A 14 -3.28 -3.75 15.45
CA GLY A 14 -1.83 -3.65 15.39
C GLY A 14 -1.34 -2.73 14.28
N ILE A 15 -0.07 -2.39 14.36
CA ILE A 15 0.67 -1.57 13.39
C ILE A 15 2.17 -1.79 13.59
N THR A 16 2.96 -1.56 12.54
CA THR A 16 4.42 -1.55 12.60
C THR A 16 4.94 -0.12 12.47
N ILE A 17 5.86 0.27 13.34
CA ILE A 17 6.53 1.58 13.31
C ILE A 17 8.03 1.34 13.12
N VAL A 18 8.62 2.03 12.14
CA VAL A 18 10.01 1.77 11.73
C VAL A 18 10.82 3.06 11.70
N TRP A 19 12.07 2.98 12.16
CA TRP A 19 13.06 4.05 12.05
C TRP A 19 14.47 3.49 11.93
N ASN A 20 15.37 4.28 11.34
CA ASN A 20 16.76 3.86 11.14
C ASN A 20 17.73 4.86 11.78
N THR A 21 18.82 4.32 12.30
CA THR A 21 19.94 5.03 12.91
C THR A 21 21.21 4.83 12.08
N ASP A 22 22.13 5.77 12.19
CA ASP A 22 23.44 5.76 11.55
C ASP A 22 24.42 4.78 12.22
N GLN A 23 24.15 4.43 13.48
CA GLN A 23 24.91 3.45 14.26
C GLN A 23 23.96 2.49 14.96
N ALA A 24 24.53 1.40 15.50
CA ALA A 24 23.78 0.46 16.31
C ALA A 24 23.47 1.08 17.68
N PHE A 25 22.20 1.38 17.93
CA PHE A 25 21.71 1.91 19.20
C PHE A 25 20.61 1.02 19.74
N SER A 26 20.43 0.94 21.06
CA SER A 26 19.16 0.47 21.60
C SER A 26 18.12 1.57 21.44
N SER A 27 16.84 1.21 21.35
CA SER A 27 15.76 2.19 21.22
C SER A 27 14.52 1.74 21.98
N ALA A 28 13.64 2.68 22.26
CA ALA A 28 12.34 2.39 22.85
C ALA A 28 11.27 3.23 22.17
N LEU A 29 10.10 2.63 21.96
CA LEU A 29 8.91 3.32 21.51
C LEU A 29 7.87 3.28 22.62
N ARG A 30 7.42 4.46 23.07
CA ARG A 30 6.27 4.56 23.98
C ARG A 30 5.05 5.02 23.22
N TYR A 31 3.88 4.52 23.60
CA TYR A 31 2.63 4.86 22.95
C TYR A 31 1.46 4.84 23.93
N GLY A 32 0.38 5.53 23.57
CA GLY A 32 -0.81 5.67 24.40
C GLY A 32 -1.92 6.42 23.67
N LYS A 33 -3.12 6.49 24.26
CA LYS A 33 -4.27 7.17 23.63
C LYS A 33 -4.25 8.70 23.82
N HIS A 34 -3.40 9.19 24.71
CA HIS A 34 -3.28 10.60 25.06
C HIS A 34 -1.81 11.03 24.89
N PRO A 35 -1.52 12.15 24.21
CA PRO A 35 -0.14 12.56 23.94
C PRO A 35 0.64 12.88 25.22
N GLU A 36 -0.05 13.33 26.27
CA GLU A 36 0.52 13.60 27.59
C GLU A 36 0.71 12.35 28.47
N SER A 37 0.20 11.19 28.04
CA SER A 37 0.22 9.96 28.83
C SER A 37 0.36 8.72 27.93
N LEU A 38 1.62 8.33 27.72
CA LEU A 38 2.00 7.12 27.00
C LEU A 38 2.25 6.00 28.03
N ASP A 39 1.34 5.04 28.08
CA ASP A 39 1.25 4.01 29.14
C ASP A 39 1.84 2.65 28.72
N SER A 40 2.25 2.54 27.46
CA SER A 40 2.78 1.31 26.87
C SER A 40 4.16 1.56 26.27
N GLU A 41 5.05 0.57 26.33
CA GLU A 41 6.42 0.65 25.80
C GLU A 41 6.82 -0.63 25.07
N VAL A 42 7.59 -0.47 23.98
CA VAL A 42 8.33 -1.55 23.31
C VAL A 42 9.80 -1.16 23.27
N SER A 43 10.65 -1.93 23.95
CA SER A 43 12.10 -1.77 23.92
C SER A 43 12.72 -2.66 22.85
N LEU A 44 13.67 -2.12 22.08
CA LEU A 44 14.37 -2.78 21.00
C LEU A 44 15.87 -2.82 21.31
N GLY A 45 16.50 -3.96 21.00
CA GLY A 45 17.94 -4.15 21.19
C GLY A 45 18.78 -3.31 20.24
N ALA A 46 20.10 -3.36 20.42
CA ALA A 46 21.03 -2.59 19.61
C ALA A 46 20.96 -2.94 18.12
N GLY A 47 20.73 -1.94 17.28
CA GLY A 47 20.65 -2.12 15.82
C GLY A 47 20.60 -0.80 15.05
N ASN A 48 20.75 -0.89 13.73
CA ASN A 48 20.64 0.26 12.81
C ASN A 48 19.21 0.43 12.26
N VAL A 49 18.41 -0.63 12.31
CA VAL A 49 17.02 -0.64 11.86
C VAL A 49 16.17 -1.12 13.03
N HIS A 50 15.19 -0.30 13.39
CA HIS A 50 14.33 -0.49 14.55
C HIS A 50 12.92 -0.73 14.06
N VAL A 51 12.36 -1.89 14.38
CA VAL A 51 11.03 -2.32 13.93
C VAL A 51 10.19 -2.64 15.16
N ALA A 52 9.30 -1.72 15.54
CA ALA A 52 8.37 -1.93 16.63
C ALA A 52 7.03 -2.45 16.08
N VAL A 53 6.73 -3.72 16.35
CA VAL A 53 5.44 -4.33 16.00
C VAL A 53 4.50 -4.20 17.20
N LEU A 54 3.47 -3.40 17.06
CA LEU A 54 2.44 -3.19 18.09
C LEU A 54 1.26 -4.12 17.83
N THR A 55 0.77 -4.77 18.88
CA THR A 55 -0.35 -5.73 18.83
C THR A 55 -1.31 -5.49 19.99
N ASN A 56 -2.46 -6.20 19.98
CA ASN A 56 -3.48 -6.10 21.03
C ASN A 56 -4.03 -4.67 21.24
N LEU A 57 -4.00 -3.85 20.18
CA LEU A 57 -4.52 -2.49 20.20
C LEU A 57 -6.05 -2.51 20.06
N GLN A 58 -6.70 -1.42 20.50
CA GLN A 58 -8.13 -1.25 20.31
C GLN A 58 -8.42 -0.82 18.86
N PRO A 59 -9.41 -1.42 18.18
CA PRO A 59 -9.84 -0.99 16.85
C PRO A 59 -10.34 0.46 16.81
N ASP A 60 -10.27 1.05 15.62
CA ASP A 60 -10.69 2.42 15.33
C ASP A 60 -10.22 3.49 16.33
N THR A 61 -9.02 3.34 16.87
CA THR A 61 -8.51 4.17 17.97
C THR A 61 -7.27 4.92 17.54
N LYS A 62 -7.24 6.22 17.85
CA LYS A 62 -6.04 7.05 17.68
C LYS A 62 -5.09 6.82 18.85
N TYR A 63 -3.83 6.59 18.53
CA TYR A 63 -2.72 6.48 19.47
C TYR A 63 -1.64 7.50 19.11
N PHE A 64 -0.99 8.04 20.13
CA PHE A 64 0.22 8.86 20.01
C PHE A 64 1.43 8.01 20.35
N TYR A 65 2.58 8.38 19.80
CA TYR A 65 3.82 7.68 20.09
C TYR A 65 5.01 8.63 20.19
N GLU A 66 6.02 8.20 20.92
CA GLU A 66 7.32 8.84 21.00
C GLU A 66 8.42 7.79 20.86
N ILE A 67 9.59 8.21 20.39
CA ILE A 67 10.74 7.32 20.18
C ILE A 67 11.94 7.89 20.90
N ASP A 68 12.55 7.02 21.69
CA ASP A 68 13.83 7.21 22.34
C ASP A 68 14.90 6.37 21.63
N VAL A 69 16.08 6.95 21.41
CA VAL A 69 17.25 6.26 20.88
C VAL A 69 18.41 6.52 21.83
N ASP A 70 18.95 5.45 22.38
CA ASP A 70 20.07 5.47 23.33
C ASP A 70 19.85 6.41 24.54
N GLY A 71 18.63 6.43 25.08
CA GLY A 71 18.24 7.28 26.22
C GLY A 71 17.93 8.73 25.84
N ASN A 72 17.86 9.05 24.54
CA ASN A 72 17.52 10.37 24.04
C ASN A 72 16.19 10.36 23.29
N LEU A 73 15.25 11.18 23.74
CA LEU A 73 13.97 11.40 23.07
C LEU A 73 14.20 12.10 21.71
N VAL A 74 13.97 11.38 20.61
CA VAL A 74 14.23 11.87 19.24
C VAL A 74 12.97 12.27 18.48
N PHE A 75 11.83 11.62 18.77
CA PHE A 75 10.54 11.94 18.15
C PHE A 75 9.47 12.02 19.23
N SER A 76 8.74 13.14 19.31
CA SER A 76 7.68 13.37 20.30
C SER A 76 6.74 14.51 19.87
N GLY A 77 5.58 14.59 20.51
CA GLY A 77 4.56 15.61 20.26
C GLY A 77 3.38 15.13 19.43
N ASP A 78 2.35 15.98 19.29
CA ASP A 78 1.02 15.62 18.79
C ASP A 78 0.97 15.22 17.30
N ASP A 79 2.08 15.37 16.59
CA ASP A 79 2.23 15.05 15.17
C ASP A 79 2.65 13.58 14.94
N TYR A 80 3.09 12.90 16.00
CA TYR A 80 3.47 11.49 16.01
C TYR A 80 2.33 10.66 16.56
N TRP A 81 1.47 10.21 15.66
CA TRP A 81 0.29 9.43 15.99
C TRP A 81 -0.01 8.42 14.89
N PHE A 82 -0.84 7.45 15.19
CA PHE A 82 -1.42 6.54 14.21
C PHE A 82 -2.87 6.21 14.61
N ARG A 83 -3.63 5.62 13.70
CA ARG A 83 -4.98 5.12 13.97
C ARG A 83 -5.08 3.67 13.55
N THR A 84 -5.54 2.81 14.45
CA THR A 84 -5.90 1.42 14.11
C THR A 84 -7.14 1.41 13.22
N TYR A 85 -7.24 0.41 12.35
CA TYR A 85 -8.31 0.36 11.36
C TYR A 85 -9.66 0.02 12.00
N PRO A 86 -10.77 0.46 11.40
CA PRO A 86 -12.09 0.12 11.90
C PRO A 86 -12.37 -1.37 11.77
N PRO A 87 -13.25 -1.92 12.64
CA PRO A 87 -13.61 -3.33 12.59
C PRO A 87 -14.10 -3.79 11.21
N VAL A 88 -13.79 -5.02 10.83
CA VAL A 88 -14.31 -5.62 9.58
C VAL A 88 -15.84 -5.54 9.56
N GLY A 89 -16.38 -5.10 8.42
CA GLY A 89 -17.81 -4.83 8.22
C GLY A 89 -18.26 -3.43 8.65
N GLY A 90 -17.39 -2.63 9.28
CA GLY A 90 -17.70 -1.25 9.66
C GLY A 90 -18.03 -0.35 8.46
N THR A 91 -19.09 0.45 8.55
CA THR A 91 -19.62 1.21 7.40
C THR A 91 -19.30 2.71 7.44
N ARG A 92 -18.38 3.14 8.32
CA ARG A 92 -18.01 4.56 8.41
C ARG A 92 -17.40 5.03 7.08
N PRO A 93 -17.78 6.21 6.55
CA PRO A 93 -17.12 6.77 5.39
C PRO A 93 -15.63 6.97 5.66
N PHE A 94 -14.82 6.77 4.62
CA PHE A 94 -13.37 6.99 4.65
C PHE A 94 -12.89 7.46 3.28
N SER A 95 -11.67 8.00 3.25
CA SER A 95 -10.95 8.32 2.03
C SER A 95 -9.53 7.79 2.13
N PHE A 96 -8.93 7.50 0.98
CA PHE A 96 -7.54 7.09 0.84
C PHE A 96 -6.90 7.79 -0.36
N LEU A 97 -5.58 7.84 -0.38
CA LEU A 97 -4.79 8.31 -1.53
C LEU A 97 -4.30 7.11 -2.34
N ALA A 98 -4.09 7.30 -3.64
CA ALA A 98 -3.41 6.34 -4.49
C ALA A 98 -2.55 7.10 -5.51
N TRP A 99 -1.26 6.75 -5.61
CA TRP A 99 -0.35 7.32 -6.60
C TRP A 99 0.84 6.38 -6.83
N GLY A 100 1.41 6.44 -8.04
CA GLY A 100 2.62 5.70 -8.43
C GLY A 100 3.69 6.65 -8.95
N ASP A 101 4.78 6.08 -9.46
CA ASP A 101 5.68 6.76 -10.41
C ASP A 101 6.24 8.08 -9.85
N SER A 102 6.53 8.08 -8.55
CA SER A 102 6.79 9.28 -7.76
C SER A 102 8.14 9.25 -7.06
N GLY A 103 9.12 8.54 -7.64
CA GLY A 103 10.40 8.25 -7.00
C GLY A 103 11.61 9.07 -7.47
N THR A 104 11.42 10.26 -8.05
CA THR A 104 12.54 11.06 -8.63
C THR A 104 13.27 11.93 -7.60
N GLY A 105 12.65 12.19 -6.45
CA GLY A 105 13.14 13.11 -5.41
C GLY A 105 13.07 14.59 -5.80
N ASP A 106 12.36 14.93 -6.88
CA ASP A 106 12.36 16.29 -7.43
C ASP A 106 11.37 17.25 -6.74
N ALA A 107 11.40 18.51 -7.18
CA ALA A 107 10.53 19.56 -6.65
C ALA A 107 9.05 19.34 -6.98
N SER A 108 8.73 18.69 -8.10
CA SER A 108 7.35 18.39 -8.50
C SER A 108 6.76 17.33 -7.59
N GLN A 109 7.51 16.26 -7.31
CA GLN A 109 7.14 15.25 -6.31
C GLN A 109 6.91 15.89 -4.94
N SER A 110 7.84 16.73 -4.49
CA SER A 110 7.74 17.43 -3.20
C SER A 110 6.52 18.36 -3.12
N ALA A 111 6.14 18.99 -4.24
CA ALA A 111 4.94 19.83 -4.31
C ALA A 111 3.66 19.00 -4.18
N VAL A 112 3.59 17.83 -4.83
CA VAL A 112 2.46 16.89 -4.69
C VAL A 112 2.36 16.37 -3.26
N ALA A 113 3.47 15.94 -2.66
CA ALA A 113 3.53 15.50 -1.26
C ALA A 113 3.03 16.58 -0.29
N THR A 114 3.40 17.84 -0.54
CA THR A 114 2.91 19.00 0.24
C THR A 114 1.40 19.17 0.08
N GLN A 115 0.87 19.05 -1.13
CA GLN A 115 -0.57 19.16 -1.37
C GLN A 115 -1.36 18.05 -0.67
N MET A 116 -0.87 16.80 -0.69
CA MET A 116 -1.48 15.67 0.01
C MET A 116 -1.62 15.94 1.52
N ASP A 117 -0.63 16.60 2.14
CA ASP A 117 -0.64 16.89 3.57
C ASP A 117 -1.67 17.97 3.97
N THR A 118 -2.14 18.77 3.01
CA THR A 118 -3.14 19.83 3.24
C THR A 118 -4.60 19.36 3.12
N LEU A 119 -4.84 18.09 2.78
CA LEU A 119 -6.19 17.59 2.54
C LEU A 119 -7.04 17.56 3.82
N VAL A 120 -8.26 18.09 3.71
CA VAL A 120 -9.27 18.11 4.78
C VAL A 120 -10.61 17.63 4.23
N PRO A 121 -11.23 16.56 4.80
CA PRO A 121 -10.69 15.70 5.86
C PRO A 121 -9.43 14.95 5.40
N ARG A 122 -8.53 14.65 6.35
CA ARG A 122 -7.30 13.89 6.06
C ARG A 122 -7.66 12.46 5.63
N PRO A 123 -7.06 11.93 4.56
CA PRO A 123 -7.17 10.52 4.19
C PRO A 123 -6.66 9.59 5.30
N GLU A 124 -7.24 8.40 5.40
CA GLU A 124 -6.97 7.45 6.48
C GLU A 124 -5.70 6.62 6.22
N PHE A 125 -5.38 6.39 4.94
CA PHE A 125 -4.19 5.71 4.46
C PHE A 125 -3.94 6.04 2.99
N ALA A 126 -2.87 5.49 2.45
CA ALA A 126 -2.45 5.65 1.07
C ALA A 126 -2.05 4.32 0.44
N LEU A 127 -2.16 4.23 -0.88
CA LEU A 127 -1.65 3.16 -1.73
C LEU A 127 -0.51 3.72 -2.59
N GLY A 128 0.69 3.16 -2.46
CA GLY A 128 1.81 3.46 -3.35
C GLY A 128 1.85 2.44 -4.47
N ILE A 129 1.41 2.77 -5.67
CA ILE A 129 1.12 1.77 -6.73
C ILE A 129 2.33 1.49 -7.64
N GLY A 130 3.52 1.39 -7.04
CA GLY A 130 4.78 1.06 -7.72
C GLY A 130 5.58 2.25 -8.22
N ASP A 131 6.84 1.98 -8.55
CA ASP A 131 7.88 2.95 -8.94
C ASP A 131 8.05 4.05 -7.89
N LEU A 132 8.28 3.59 -6.67
CA LEU A 132 8.45 4.43 -5.49
C LEU A 132 9.85 5.06 -5.44
N VAL A 133 10.83 4.45 -6.10
CA VAL A 133 12.22 4.94 -6.18
C VAL A 133 12.83 4.73 -7.58
N TYR A 134 13.17 5.83 -8.24
CA TYR A 134 13.95 5.83 -9.49
C TYR A 134 15.47 6.00 -9.23
N PRO A 135 16.33 5.56 -10.17
CA PRO A 135 16.00 4.92 -11.44
C PRO A 135 15.90 3.39 -11.37
N ALA A 136 16.43 2.72 -10.36
CA ALA A 136 16.40 1.26 -10.31
C ALA A 136 16.29 0.72 -8.88
N GLY A 137 15.64 1.44 -7.97
CA GLY A 137 15.40 0.96 -6.61
C GLY A 137 16.69 0.83 -5.79
N GLU A 138 17.72 1.62 -6.07
CA GLU A 138 18.98 1.56 -5.34
C GLU A 138 18.78 1.97 -3.86
N PRO A 139 19.40 1.27 -2.89
CA PRO A 139 19.24 1.59 -1.47
C PRO A 139 19.54 3.05 -1.11
N ALA A 140 20.51 3.67 -1.79
CA ALA A 140 20.91 5.06 -1.57
C ALA A 140 19.81 6.09 -1.93
N ASN A 141 18.88 5.72 -2.81
CA ASN A 141 17.85 6.62 -3.35
C ASN A 141 16.58 6.64 -2.50
N TYR A 142 16.32 5.64 -1.66
CA TYR A 142 15.12 5.59 -0.81
C TYR A 142 14.96 6.80 0.10
N ASN A 143 16.04 7.23 0.76
CA ASN A 143 15.97 8.38 1.66
C ASN A 143 15.68 9.70 0.92
N PRO A 144 16.48 10.10 -0.08
CA PRO A 144 16.23 11.35 -0.78
C PRO A 144 14.98 11.33 -1.68
N HIS A 145 14.57 10.16 -2.20
CA HIS A 145 13.49 10.09 -3.20
C HIS A 145 12.14 9.61 -2.65
N TYR A 146 12.08 8.97 -1.48
CA TYR A 146 10.83 8.51 -0.89
C TYR A 146 10.65 9.02 0.54
N PHE A 147 11.53 8.61 1.46
CA PHE A 147 11.34 8.91 2.89
C PHE A 147 11.49 10.40 3.21
N GLY A 148 12.30 11.15 2.45
CA GLY A 148 12.48 12.59 2.61
C GLY A 148 11.26 13.41 2.14
N PRO A 149 10.83 13.26 0.87
CA PRO A 149 9.66 13.96 0.33
C PRO A 149 8.38 13.68 1.10
N TYR A 150 8.15 12.42 1.51
CA TYR A 150 6.91 12.01 2.18
C TYR A 150 6.98 12.01 3.71
N ARG A 151 8.06 12.50 4.33
CA ARG A 151 8.29 12.43 5.80
C ARG A 151 7.11 12.90 6.67
N ASN A 152 6.39 13.94 6.22
CA ASN A 152 5.25 14.49 6.97
C ASN A 152 4.02 13.59 6.90
N LEU A 153 3.85 12.88 5.78
CA LEU A 153 2.76 11.93 5.58
C LEU A 153 3.05 10.64 6.38
N ILE A 154 4.21 10.04 6.17
CA ILE A 154 4.51 8.69 6.65
C ILE A 154 4.69 8.55 8.16
N ARG A 155 4.93 9.66 8.88
CA ARG A 155 5.00 9.64 10.35
C ARG A 155 3.64 9.36 11.01
N ASN A 156 2.53 9.58 10.30
CA ASN A 156 1.19 9.40 10.86
C ASN A 156 0.13 8.85 9.88
N MET A 157 0.53 8.49 8.67
CA MET A 157 -0.28 7.80 7.68
C MET A 157 0.47 6.56 7.17
N VAL A 158 -0.23 5.43 7.12
CA VAL A 158 0.30 4.22 6.50
C VAL A 158 0.20 4.36 4.98
N ILE A 159 1.31 4.09 4.30
CA ILE A 159 1.33 3.89 2.85
C ILE A 159 1.50 2.38 2.62
N TRP A 160 0.60 1.80 1.84
CA TRP A 160 0.65 0.40 1.42
C TRP A 160 1.31 0.31 0.04
N PRO A 161 2.58 -0.09 -0.05
CA PRO A 161 3.31 -0.08 -1.30
C PRO A 161 3.06 -1.35 -2.12
N ALA A 162 2.98 -1.18 -3.43
CA ALA A 162 3.22 -2.20 -4.44
C ALA A 162 4.60 -1.98 -5.06
N MET A 163 5.19 -3.05 -5.58
CA MET A 163 6.47 -2.97 -6.31
C MET A 163 6.23 -2.63 -7.79
N GLY A 164 6.98 -1.67 -8.32
CA GLY A 164 7.09 -1.38 -9.75
C GLY A 164 8.38 -1.90 -10.39
N ASN A 165 8.54 -1.68 -11.69
CA ASN A 165 9.72 -2.16 -12.41
C ASN A 165 10.98 -1.38 -12.10
N HIS A 166 10.87 -0.11 -11.74
CA HIS A 166 12.02 0.65 -11.28
C HIS A 166 12.40 0.26 -9.85
N ASP A 167 11.46 -0.16 -9.00
CA ASP A 167 11.82 -0.68 -7.66
C ASP A 167 12.57 -2.03 -7.74
N ALA A 168 12.28 -2.84 -8.74
CA ALA A 168 12.86 -4.17 -8.94
C ALA A 168 14.24 -4.18 -9.63
N GLY A 169 14.69 -3.03 -10.17
CA GLY A 169 15.88 -2.96 -11.02
C GLY A 169 17.19 -3.35 -10.33
N THR A 170 17.29 -3.13 -9.02
CA THR A 170 18.45 -3.49 -8.19
C THR A 170 18.19 -4.76 -7.41
N ALA A 171 19.06 -5.76 -7.60
CA ALA A 171 19.01 -7.05 -6.88
C ALA A 171 17.59 -7.67 -6.85
N SER A 172 16.87 -7.57 -7.97
CA SER A 172 15.50 -8.08 -8.13
C SER A 172 14.53 -7.58 -7.04
N GLY A 173 14.67 -6.31 -6.62
CA GLY A 173 13.76 -5.69 -5.64
C GLY A 173 14.12 -5.95 -4.18
N GLN A 174 15.27 -6.57 -3.87
CA GLN A 174 15.68 -6.74 -2.47
C GLN A 174 15.71 -5.43 -1.67
N PRO A 175 16.21 -4.29 -2.19
CA PRO A 175 16.16 -3.02 -1.46
C PRO A 175 14.76 -2.54 -1.09
N TYR A 176 13.74 -2.89 -1.88
CA TYR A 176 12.34 -2.61 -1.58
C TYR A 176 11.87 -3.44 -0.38
N LEU A 177 12.17 -4.74 -0.38
CA LEU A 177 11.85 -5.65 0.72
C LEU A 177 12.59 -5.30 2.01
N ASP A 178 13.78 -4.69 1.91
CA ASP A 178 14.53 -4.19 3.06
C ASP A 178 13.98 -2.84 3.58
N ALA A 179 13.25 -2.08 2.75
CA ALA A 179 12.77 -0.74 3.07
C ALA A 179 11.32 -0.69 3.55
N PHE A 180 10.50 -1.65 3.15
CA PHE A 180 9.07 -1.71 3.46
C PHE A 180 8.71 -3.01 4.17
N TYR A 181 7.80 -2.91 5.14
CA TYR A 181 7.39 -4.04 5.99
C TYR A 181 5.91 -4.31 5.77
N CYS A 182 5.61 -5.20 4.83
CA CYS A 182 4.24 -5.53 4.44
C CYS A 182 3.79 -6.84 5.09
N PRO A 183 2.48 -7.10 5.21
CA PRO A 183 2.00 -8.38 5.70
C PRO A 183 2.31 -9.48 4.67
N THR A 184 2.54 -10.69 5.19
CA THR A 184 2.68 -11.92 4.39
C THR A 184 1.42 -12.78 4.38
N ASN A 185 0.33 -12.24 4.95
CA ASN A 185 -0.96 -12.90 5.21
C ASN A 185 -0.84 -14.32 5.76
N THR A 186 0.19 -14.57 6.58
CA THR A 186 0.40 -15.85 7.26
C THR A 186 -0.78 -16.13 8.19
N GLY A 187 -1.47 -17.26 7.96
CA GLY A 187 -2.67 -17.64 8.71
C GLY A 187 -4.01 -17.28 8.07
N ALA A 188 -4.03 -16.68 6.86
CA ALA A 188 -5.25 -16.61 6.05
C ALA A 188 -5.78 -18.02 5.75
N SER A 189 -7.10 -18.20 5.73
CA SER A 189 -7.74 -19.53 5.61
C SER A 189 -7.44 -20.19 4.27
N GLY A 190 -6.42 -21.06 4.24
CA GLY A 190 -6.18 -22.05 3.19
C GLY A 190 -4.90 -21.83 2.38
N ASN A 191 -4.55 -20.59 2.07
CA ASN A 191 -3.42 -20.27 1.19
C ASN A 191 -2.83 -18.88 1.54
N PRO A 192 -1.82 -18.79 2.43
CA PRO A 192 -1.14 -17.53 2.73
C PRO A 192 -0.18 -17.12 1.59
N SER A 193 0.03 -15.81 1.37
CA SER A 193 0.97 -15.34 0.34
C SER A 193 2.42 -15.71 0.67
N ASN A 194 2.77 -15.71 1.97
CA ASN A 194 4.12 -15.97 2.49
C ASN A 194 5.19 -15.03 1.90
N THR A 195 4.80 -13.86 1.41
CA THR A 195 5.69 -12.85 0.83
C THR A 195 5.10 -11.46 1.01
N GLU A 196 5.96 -10.45 0.99
CA GLU A 196 5.59 -9.03 1.07
C GLU A 196 5.32 -8.41 -0.31
N LEU A 197 5.48 -9.20 -1.38
CA LEU A 197 5.27 -8.76 -2.77
C LEU A 197 3.79 -8.67 -3.17
N TYR A 198 2.94 -9.49 -2.56
CA TYR A 198 1.49 -9.45 -2.74
C TYR A 198 0.81 -9.86 -1.44
N TYR A 199 -0.22 -9.11 -1.09
CA TYR A 199 -0.85 -9.18 0.22
C TYR A 199 -2.22 -8.50 0.21
N SER A 200 -3.02 -8.72 1.25
CA SER A 200 -4.32 -8.09 1.42
C SER A 200 -4.51 -7.51 2.82
N PHE A 201 -5.40 -6.53 2.95
CA PHE A 201 -5.82 -5.95 4.22
C PHE A 201 -7.26 -5.43 4.16
N ASP A 202 -7.91 -5.34 5.32
CA ASP A 202 -9.28 -4.84 5.44
C ASP A 202 -9.32 -3.47 6.10
N TYR A 203 -10.23 -2.64 5.61
CA TYR A 203 -10.60 -1.38 6.23
C TYR A 203 -12.12 -1.26 6.27
N GLY A 204 -12.72 -1.50 7.44
CA GLY A 204 -14.17 -1.44 7.60
C GLY A 204 -14.85 -2.50 6.72
N ASN A 205 -15.79 -2.08 5.88
CA ASN A 205 -16.49 -2.95 4.93
C ASN A 205 -15.77 -3.07 3.57
N SER A 206 -14.49 -2.70 3.49
CA SER A 206 -13.71 -2.69 2.25
C SER A 206 -12.49 -3.58 2.38
N HIS A 207 -12.17 -4.29 1.29
CA HIS A 207 -11.05 -5.20 1.18
C HIS A 207 -10.08 -4.69 0.11
N PHE A 208 -8.78 -4.69 0.42
CA PHE A 208 -7.73 -4.17 -0.44
C PHE A 208 -6.71 -5.28 -0.74
N VAL A 209 -6.32 -5.39 -2.01
CA VAL A 209 -5.35 -6.38 -2.47
C VAL A 209 -4.21 -5.71 -3.23
N CYS A 210 -2.98 -5.93 -2.77
CA CYS A 210 -1.74 -5.61 -3.47
C CYS A 210 -1.29 -6.82 -4.27
N LEU A 211 -0.94 -6.63 -5.55
CA LEU A 211 -0.37 -7.69 -6.38
C LEU A 211 1.02 -7.33 -6.88
N ASP A 212 1.85 -8.36 -7.06
CA ASP A 212 3.10 -8.25 -7.80
C ASP A 212 2.81 -8.36 -9.30
N SER A 213 2.97 -7.24 -10.01
CA SER A 213 2.79 -7.18 -11.46
C SER A 213 4.08 -7.37 -12.24
N GLN A 214 5.19 -7.68 -11.57
CA GLN A 214 6.48 -7.89 -12.23
C GLN A 214 6.48 -9.21 -13.02
N VAL A 215 6.77 -9.13 -14.32
CA VAL A 215 6.92 -10.32 -15.19
C VAL A 215 8.39 -10.58 -15.55
N THR A 216 9.19 -9.53 -15.75
CA THR A 216 10.62 -9.67 -16.12
C THR A 216 11.53 -9.87 -14.93
N TYR A 217 11.33 -9.11 -13.86
CA TYR A 217 12.10 -9.19 -12.62
C TYR A 217 11.33 -9.87 -11.48
N GLY A 218 10.07 -10.24 -11.74
CA GLY A 218 9.14 -10.72 -10.72
C GLY A 218 9.07 -12.22 -10.62
N LEU A 219 7.93 -12.67 -10.08
CA LEU A 219 7.60 -14.07 -9.93
C LEU A 219 7.74 -14.81 -11.28
N GLY A 220 8.52 -15.91 -11.28
CA GLY A 220 8.50 -16.85 -12.41
C GLY A 220 7.10 -17.46 -12.57
N ALA A 221 6.83 -18.13 -13.70
CA ALA A 221 5.49 -18.65 -14.05
C ALA A 221 4.81 -19.49 -12.93
N VAL A 222 5.59 -20.27 -12.17
CA VAL A 222 5.09 -21.04 -11.02
C VAL A 222 4.57 -20.11 -9.92
N ALA A 223 5.34 -19.09 -9.57
CA ALA A 223 4.97 -18.15 -8.52
C ALA A 223 3.85 -17.19 -8.97
N GLN A 224 3.75 -16.85 -10.26
CA GLN A 224 2.59 -16.15 -10.82
C GLN A 224 1.31 -16.98 -10.69
N SER A 225 1.39 -18.29 -10.97
CA SER A 225 0.25 -19.19 -10.81
C SER A 225 -0.18 -19.31 -9.34
N ALA A 226 0.79 -19.34 -8.41
CA ALA A 226 0.52 -19.32 -6.98
C ALA A 226 -0.16 -18.02 -6.53
N MET A 227 0.29 -16.87 -7.04
CA MET A 227 -0.36 -15.57 -6.77
C MET A 227 -1.78 -15.50 -7.34
N LEU A 228 -2.03 -16.02 -8.55
CA LEU A 228 -3.38 -16.08 -9.13
C LEU A 228 -4.34 -16.94 -8.29
N GLN A 229 -3.86 -18.09 -7.81
CA GLN A 229 -4.65 -18.95 -6.93
C GLN A 229 -4.88 -18.27 -5.57
N TRP A 230 -3.84 -17.65 -5.00
CA TRP A 230 -3.95 -16.88 -3.78
C TRP A 230 -4.99 -15.75 -3.90
N LEU A 231 -4.93 -14.97 -4.97
CA LEU A 231 -5.88 -13.88 -5.25
C LEU A 231 -7.32 -14.40 -5.34
N ALA A 232 -7.52 -15.56 -5.98
CA ALA A 232 -8.82 -16.20 -6.05
C ALA A 232 -9.33 -16.57 -4.64
N ASP A 233 -8.51 -17.23 -3.83
CA ASP A 233 -8.87 -17.68 -2.48
C ASP A 233 -9.14 -16.48 -1.54
N ASP A 234 -8.31 -15.44 -1.62
CA ASP A 234 -8.40 -14.21 -0.83
C ASP A 234 -9.69 -13.43 -1.14
N LEU A 235 -10.01 -13.23 -2.42
CA LEU A 235 -11.25 -12.58 -2.83
C LEU A 235 -12.51 -13.41 -2.50
N ASP A 236 -12.43 -14.74 -2.56
CA ASP A 236 -13.53 -15.62 -2.13
C ASP A 236 -13.74 -15.54 -0.60
N ALA A 237 -12.66 -15.43 0.17
CA ALA A 237 -12.74 -15.17 1.60
C ALA A 237 -13.34 -13.78 1.91
N ALA A 238 -12.93 -12.73 1.18
CA ALA A 238 -13.50 -11.39 1.33
C ALA A 238 -15.00 -11.35 1.00
N ASN A 239 -15.43 -12.07 -0.04
CA ASN A 239 -16.84 -12.24 -0.38
C ASN A 239 -17.61 -12.96 0.73
N THR A 240 -17.03 -14.03 1.31
CA THR A 240 -17.62 -14.77 2.43
C THR A 240 -17.76 -13.88 3.68
N GLN A 241 -16.80 -12.98 3.90
CA GLN A 241 -16.84 -11.99 4.98
C GLN A 241 -17.80 -10.82 4.73
N GLY A 242 -18.37 -10.72 3.52
CA GLY A 242 -19.32 -9.68 3.16
C GLY A 242 -18.68 -8.33 2.85
N ALA A 243 -17.44 -8.31 2.35
CA ALA A 243 -16.78 -7.08 1.89
C ALA A 243 -17.66 -6.39 0.82
N ARG A 244 -18.07 -5.15 1.10
CA ARG A 244 -18.91 -4.34 0.22
C ARG A 244 -18.13 -3.80 -0.97
N TRP A 245 -16.90 -3.37 -0.72
CA TRP A 245 -15.99 -2.80 -1.70
C TRP A 245 -14.71 -3.62 -1.77
N LYS A 246 -14.25 -3.91 -2.99
CA LYS A 246 -12.99 -4.61 -3.23
C LYS A 246 -12.14 -3.78 -4.18
N PHE A 247 -10.97 -3.38 -3.69
CA PHE A 247 -9.98 -2.62 -4.44
C PHE A 247 -8.76 -3.49 -4.67
N VAL A 248 -8.26 -3.51 -5.89
CA VAL A 248 -6.99 -4.18 -6.21
C VAL A 248 -6.02 -3.14 -6.76
N TYR A 249 -4.75 -3.23 -6.40
CA TYR A 249 -3.73 -2.33 -6.91
C TYR A 249 -2.42 -3.06 -7.19
N PHE A 250 -1.74 -2.61 -8.23
CA PHE A 250 -0.46 -3.10 -8.71
C PHE A 250 0.12 -2.11 -9.72
N HIS A 251 1.37 -2.28 -10.15
CA HIS A 251 2.02 -1.27 -10.97
C HIS A 251 1.58 -1.24 -12.44
N HIS A 252 1.61 -2.38 -13.14
CA HIS A 252 1.48 -2.45 -14.60
C HIS A 252 0.01 -2.42 -15.08
N PRO A 253 -0.48 -1.40 -15.80
CA PRO A 253 -1.88 -1.23 -16.14
C PRO A 253 -2.39 -2.24 -17.19
N PRO A 254 -3.53 -2.93 -16.98
CA PRO A 254 -4.11 -3.80 -17.99
C PRO A 254 -4.74 -3.03 -19.16
N TYR A 255 -5.09 -1.74 -18.95
CA TYR A 255 -5.63 -0.84 -19.97
C TYR A 255 -4.92 0.52 -19.86
N THR A 256 -4.16 0.88 -20.89
CA THR A 256 -3.57 2.22 -21.04
C THR A 256 -3.24 2.52 -22.50
N LYS A 257 -3.31 3.81 -22.87
CA LYS A 257 -2.85 4.39 -24.14
C LYS A 257 -2.02 5.66 -23.93
N GLY A 258 -1.41 5.80 -22.75
CA GLY A 258 -0.59 6.94 -22.35
C GLY A 258 0.84 6.86 -22.87
N THR A 259 1.80 6.97 -21.96
CA THR A 259 3.23 6.71 -22.24
C THR A 259 3.54 5.24 -22.53
N HIS A 260 2.62 4.34 -22.17
CA HIS A 260 2.66 2.91 -22.45
C HIS A 260 1.41 2.50 -23.25
N ASP A 261 1.51 1.40 -24.01
CA ASP A 261 0.41 0.85 -24.81
C ASP A 261 0.14 -0.60 -24.43
N SER A 262 -0.95 -0.76 -23.68
CA SER A 262 -1.43 -2.07 -23.21
C SER A 262 -1.72 -3.08 -24.31
N ASP A 263 -1.92 -2.69 -25.57
CA ASP A 263 -2.17 -3.60 -26.71
C ASP A 263 -0.90 -4.14 -27.39
N THR A 264 0.26 -3.59 -27.05
CA THR A 264 1.54 -4.00 -27.67
C THR A 264 2.54 -4.55 -26.66
N GLU A 265 2.41 -4.19 -25.39
CA GLU A 265 3.34 -4.57 -24.34
C GLU A 265 2.93 -5.88 -23.67
N ALA A 266 3.77 -6.92 -23.81
CA ALA A 266 3.47 -8.28 -23.36
C ALA A 266 3.10 -8.38 -21.87
N GLN A 267 3.72 -7.58 -21.01
CA GLN A 267 3.44 -7.55 -19.57
C GLN A 267 2.04 -6.99 -19.28
N LEU A 268 1.64 -5.92 -19.96
CA LEU A 268 0.31 -5.31 -19.79
C LEU A 268 -0.78 -6.22 -20.37
N ILE A 269 -0.51 -6.86 -21.51
CA ILE A 269 -1.36 -7.91 -22.09
C ILE A 269 -1.52 -9.07 -21.10
N TRP A 270 -0.45 -9.47 -20.42
CA TRP A 270 -0.49 -10.54 -19.42
C TRP A 270 -1.42 -10.16 -18.24
N MET A 271 -1.32 -8.93 -17.70
CA MET A 271 -2.20 -8.47 -16.62
C MET A 271 -3.66 -8.56 -17.07
N ARG A 272 -3.97 -8.02 -18.26
CA ARG A 272 -5.31 -8.05 -18.83
C ARG A 272 -5.84 -9.45 -19.10
N THR A 273 -4.97 -10.38 -19.50
CA THR A 273 -5.38 -11.74 -19.87
C THR A 273 -5.51 -12.67 -18.66
N ASN A 274 -4.75 -12.44 -17.59
CA ASN A 274 -4.66 -13.39 -16.47
C ASN A 274 -5.23 -12.84 -15.16
N LEU A 275 -4.98 -11.57 -14.81
CA LEU A 275 -5.52 -10.99 -13.57
C LEU A 275 -6.98 -10.60 -13.71
N ASN A 276 -7.34 -9.90 -14.79
CA ASN A 276 -8.70 -9.37 -14.95
C ASN A 276 -9.79 -10.45 -14.82
N PRO A 277 -9.68 -11.64 -15.44
CA PRO A 277 -10.71 -12.67 -15.29
C PRO A 277 -10.91 -13.12 -13.84
N VAL A 278 -9.84 -13.21 -13.04
CA VAL A 278 -9.92 -13.60 -11.62
C VAL A 278 -10.60 -12.51 -10.80
N MET A 279 -10.19 -11.25 -11.00
CA MET A 279 -10.71 -10.07 -10.30
C MET A 279 -12.19 -9.81 -10.64
N GLU A 280 -12.53 -9.77 -11.92
CA GLU A 280 -13.89 -9.48 -12.39
C GLU A 280 -14.87 -10.58 -11.98
N ALA A 281 -14.46 -11.86 -12.04
CA ALA A 281 -15.31 -12.98 -11.62
C ALA A 281 -15.69 -12.94 -10.14
N ARG A 282 -14.91 -12.24 -9.31
CA ARG A 282 -15.13 -12.11 -7.87
C ARG A 282 -15.64 -10.74 -7.45
N GLY A 283 -15.99 -9.89 -8.41
CA GLY A 283 -16.65 -8.62 -8.19
C GLY A 283 -15.73 -7.52 -7.63
N VAL A 284 -14.47 -7.48 -8.05
CA VAL A 284 -13.60 -6.33 -7.79
C VAL A 284 -14.22 -5.08 -8.41
N ASP A 285 -14.36 -4.02 -7.61
CA ASP A 285 -15.02 -2.78 -8.03
C ASP A 285 -14.07 -1.86 -8.80
N MET A 286 -12.82 -1.78 -8.34
CA MET A 286 -11.83 -0.85 -8.87
C MET A 286 -10.41 -1.42 -8.81
N VAL A 287 -9.67 -1.21 -9.90
CA VAL A 287 -8.25 -1.54 -10.05
C VAL A 287 -7.45 -0.26 -10.24
N LEU A 288 -6.42 -0.05 -9.42
CA LEU A 288 -5.55 1.13 -9.42
C LEU A 288 -4.14 0.75 -9.86
N THR A 289 -3.60 1.44 -10.86
CA THR A 289 -2.30 1.14 -11.49
C THR A 289 -1.50 2.39 -11.82
N GLY A 290 -0.19 2.25 -12.00
CA GLY A 290 0.73 3.32 -12.37
C GLY A 290 1.36 3.05 -13.74
N HIS A 291 2.69 3.15 -13.83
CA HIS A 291 3.57 2.81 -14.97
C HIS A 291 3.41 3.72 -16.20
N SER A 292 2.18 3.99 -16.62
CA SER A 292 1.94 5.03 -17.61
C SER A 292 1.80 6.37 -16.91
N HIS A 293 2.70 7.31 -17.22
CA HIS A 293 2.83 8.60 -16.53
C HIS A 293 1.75 9.62 -16.98
N VAL A 294 0.49 9.22 -16.83
CA VAL A 294 -0.72 9.95 -17.18
C VAL A 294 -1.84 9.57 -16.22
N TYR A 295 -2.92 10.34 -16.22
CA TYR A 295 -4.18 9.91 -15.62
C TYR A 295 -5.11 9.33 -16.68
N GLU A 296 -5.55 8.10 -16.50
CA GLU A 296 -6.58 7.46 -17.32
C GLU A 296 -7.62 6.76 -16.43
N ARG A 297 -8.87 6.71 -16.90
CA ARG A 297 -9.95 5.98 -16.24
C ARG A 297 -10.86 5.35 -17.26
N THR A 298 -11.08 4.05 -17.15
CA THR A 298 -11.99 3.33 -18.05
C THR A 298 -13.46 3.64 -17.75
N TYR A 299 -14.33 3.25 -18.68
CA TYR A 299 -15.72 2.95 -18.34
C TYR A 299 -15.79 1.74 -17.38
N LEU A 300 -16.98 1.41 -16.88
CA LEU A 300 -17.19 0.11 -16.25
C LEU A 300 -17.00 -0.99 -17.30
N LEU A 301 -16.01 -1.87 -17.08
CA LEU A 301 -15.67 -2.95 -18.00
C LEU A 301 -16.01 -4.32 -17.40
N LYS A 302 -16.29 -5.27 -18.28
CA LYS A 302 -16.24 -6.71 -17.98
C LYS A 302 -15.88 -7.46 -19.25
N ASN A 303 -14.95 -8.41 -19.17
CA ASN A 303 -14.47 -9.19 -20.30
C ASN A 303 -14.05 -8.31 -21.51
N ASN A 304 -13.29 -7.24 -21.25
CA ASN A 304 -12.86 -6.24 -22.25
C ASN A 304 -14.00 -5.46 -22.95
N ALA A 305 -15.25 -5.56 -22.46
CA ALA A 305 -16.39 -4.85 -23.02
C ALA A 305 -16.87 -3.74 -22.08
N ILE A 306 -17.26 -2.60 -22.66
CA ILE A 306 -17.91 -1.52 -21.91
C ILE A 306 -19.32 -1.97 -21.53
N LEU A 307 -19.58 -2.09 -20.23
CA LEU A 307 -20.92 -2.39 -19.72
C LEU A 307 -21.79 -1.15 -19.59
N GLN A 308 -21.17 0.00 -19.29
CA GLN A 308 -21.87 1.28 -19.21
C GLN A 308 -21.06 2.39 -19.85
N GLY A 309 -21.54 2.92 -20.98
CA GLY A 309 -20.91 4.01 -21.72
C GLY A 309 -21.14 5.42 -21.15
N ASN A 310 -21.81 5.55 -20.00
CA ASN A 310 -21.98 6.84 -19.32
C ASN A 310 -21.09 6.89 -18.06
N ALA A 311 -19.90 7.47 -18.22
CA ALA A 311 -18.89 7.61 -17.17
C ALA A 311 -19.26 8.60 -16.05
N ALA A 312 -20.40 9.28 -16.15
CA ALA A 312 -20.86 10.30 -15.19
C ALA A 312 -21.85 9.76 -14.14
N ASP A 313 -22.36 8.53 -14.27
CA ASP A 313 -23.45 8.06 -13.41
C ASP A 313 -23.40 6.56 -13.10
N TYR A 314 -22.36 6.14 -12.36
CA TYR A 314 -22.29 4.78 -11.79
C TYR A 314 -23.27 4.57 -10.62
N THR A 315 -23.93 5.63 -10.13
CA THR A 315 -24.89 5.57 -9.01
C THR A 315 -26.20 4.86 -9.35
N LYS A 316 -26.45 4.57 -10.64
CA LYS A 316 -27.65 3.90 -11.13
C LYS A 316 -27.54 2.37 -11.25
N ILE A 317 -26.37 1.78 -10.98
CA ILE A 317 -26.24 0.33 -11.04
C ILE A 317 -26.47 -0.23 -9.64
N ALA A 318 -27.64 -0.84 -9.43
CA ALA A 318 -28.03 -1.41 -8.13
C ALA A 318 -27.09 -2.57 -7.71
N THR A 319 -26.48 -3.25 -8.69
CA THR A 319 -25.50 -4.33 -8.52
C THR A 319 -24.49 -4.28 -9.68
N PRO A 320 -23.46 -3.41 -9.61
CA PRO A 320 -22.47 -3.33 -10.67
C PRO A 320 -21.75 -4.66 -10.82
N ASP A 321 -21.84 -5.23 -12.02
CA ASP A 321 -21.21 -6.49 -12.41
C ASP A 321 -20.06 -6.20 -13.38
N GLY A 322 -19.05 -5.46 -12.91
CA GLY A 322 -17.89 -5.05 -13.68
C GLY A 322 -16.87 -4.28 -12.83
N CYS A 323 -15.74 -3.93 -13.44
CA CYS A 323 -14.62 -3.26 -12.79
C CYS A 323 -14.24 -1.96 -13.51
N ILE A 324 -13.83 -0.94 -12.74
CA ILE A 324 -13.23 0.29 -13.26
C ILE A 324 -11.71 0.18 -13.09
N TYR A 325 -10.97 0.48 -14.15
CA TYR A 325 -9.51 0.50 -14.14
C TYR A 325 -9.02 1.95 -14.21
N ILE A 326 -8.07 2.30 -13.36
CA ILE A 326 -7.50 3.64 -13.23
C ILE A 326 -5.98 3.57 -13.34
N VAL A 327 -5.42 4.47 -14.15
CA VAL A 327 -3.99 4.76 -14.23
C VAL A 327 -3.75 6.12 -13.55
N THR A 328 -2.79 6.21 -12.63
CA THR A 328 -2.48 7.45 -11.90
C THR A 328 -1.06 7.52 -11.36
#